data_AF-A0AAF1A0F5-F1
#
_entry.id   AF-A0AAF1A0F5-F1
#
_cell.length_a   1.000
_cell.length_b   1.000
_cell.length_c   1.000
_cell.angle_alpha   90.00
_cell.angle_beta   90.00
_cell.angle_gamma   90.00
#
_symmetry.space_group_name_H-M   'P 1'
#
loop_
_entity.id
_entity.type
_entity.pdbx_description
1 polymer ?
#
loop_
_entity_poly.entity_id
_entity_poly.type
_entity_poly.pdbx_seq_one_letter_code
_entity_poly.pdbx_strand_id
1 'polypeptide(L)' 'MLKKCIGDPVYIIPLEGLGVDESLSYEEILVEILDRQVKRLRNKEVASENFLWRKHLVKGST' A
#
# COMPACT_ATOMS: atom_id res chain seq x y z
N MET A 1 7.26 13.73 -23.60
CA MET A 1 6.99 12.39 -24.19
C MET A 1 7.29 11.36 -23.13
N LEU A 2 6.27 10.68 -22.58
CA LEU A 2 6.45 9.70 -21.51
C LEU A 2 7.09 8.43 -22.10
N LYS A 3 8.23 8.01 -21.54
CA LYS A 3 8.85 6.73 -21.89
C LYS A 3 7.97 5.63 -21.29
N LYS A 4 7.51 4.69 -22.14
CA LYS A 4 6.85 3.48 -21.64
C LYS A 4 7.88 2.70 -20.84
N CYS A 5 7.64 2.51 -19.55
CA CYS A 5 8.38 1.53 -18.76
C CYS A 5 7.99 0.15 -19.29
N ILE A 6 8.87 -0.46 -20.07
CA ILE A 6 8.77 -1.87 -20.41
C ILE A 6 9.24 -2.58 -19.14
N GLY A 7 8.33 -3.25 -18.44
CA GLY A 7 8.69 -4.09 -17.30
C GLY A 7 9.71 -5.11 -17.76
N ASP A 8 10.84 -5.20 -17.05
CA ASP A 8 11.86 -6.19 -17.35
C ASP A 8 11.25 -7.58 -17.15
N PRO A 9 11.19 -8.45 -18.18
CA PRO A 9 10.63 -9.79 -18.05
C PRO A 9 11.35 -10.64 -17.00
N VAL A 10 12.59 -10.30 -16.61
CA VAL A 10 13.30 -10.94 -15.49
C VAL A 10 12.60 -10.69 -14.14
N TYR A 11 11.88 -9.57 -14.00
CA TYR A 11 11.21 -9.18 -12.76
C TYR A 11 9.71 -9.48 -12.75
N ILE A 12 9.15 -9.99 -13.85
CA ILE A 12 7.77 -10.44 -13.92
C ILE A 12 7.73 -11.88 -13.43
N ILE A 13 7.52 -12.06 -12.13
CA ILE A 13 7.38 -13.38 -11.54
C ILE A 13 5.94 -13.86 -11.72
N PRO A 14 5.69 -15.00 -12.38
CA PRO A 14 4.37 -15.60 -12.47
C PRO A 14 3.84 -15.91 -11.07
N LEU A 15 2.60 -15.51 -10.79
CA LEU A 15 1.98 -15.71 -9.47
C LEU A 15 1.86 -17.21 -9.15
N GLU A 16 1.69 -18.02 -10.19
CA GLU A 16 1.54 -19.47 -10.14
C GLU A 16 2.77 -20.18 -9.55
N GLY A 17 3.97 -19.60 -9.67
CA GLY A 17 5.22 -20.15 -9.14
C GLY A 17 5.62 -19.61 -7.76
N LEU A 18 4.92 -18.59 -7.26
CA LEU A 18 5.31 -17.88 -6.04
C LEU A 18 4.78 -18.54 -4.76
N GLY A 19 3.98 -19.61 -4.89
CA GLY A 19 3.38 -20.32 -3.75
C GLY A 19 2.47 -19.42 -2.91
N VAL A 20 1.80 -18.46 -3.55
CA VAL A 20 0.82 -17.60 -2.88
C VAL A 20 -0.40 -18.44 -2.58
N ASP A 21 -0.71 -18.58 -1.30
CA ASP A 21 -1.87 -19.33 -0.83
C ASP A 21 -3.15 -18.62 -1.32
N GLU A 22 -3.97 -19.35 -2.08
CA GLU A 22 -5.24 -18.85 -2.61
C GLU A 22 -6.25 -18.54 -1.50
N SER A 23 -6.03 -19.08 -0.29
CA SER A 23 -6.83 -18.83 0.90
C SER A 23 -6.33 -17.65 1.76
N LEU A 24 -5.33 -16.91 1.29
CA LEU A 24 -4.89 -15.68 1.96
C LEU A 24 -6.06 -14.71 2.11
N SER A 25 -6.36 -14.38 3.36
CA SER A 25 -7.30 -13.34 3.72
C SER A 25 -6.53 -12.15 4.28
N TYR A 26 -6.90 -10.95 3.84
CA TYR A 26 -6.40 -9.72 4.44
C TYR A 26 -7.31 -9.35 5.60
N GLU A 27 -6.71 -8.99 6.73
CA GLU A 27 -7.46 -8.37 7.82
C GLU A 27 -7.66 -6.89 7.50
N GLU A 28 -8.91 -6.48 7.31
CA GLU A 28 -9.25 -5.07 7.21
C GLU A 28 -9.26 -4.46 8.61
N ILE A 29 -8.22 -3.69 8.93
CA ILE A 29 -8.12 -2.98 10.20
C ILE A 29 -8.63 -1.57 10.01
N LEU A 30 -9.65 -1.19 10.77
CA LEU A 30 -10.10 0.18 10.86
C LEU A 30 -9.00 1.02 11.53
N VAL A 31 -8.40 1.93 10.75
CA VAL A 31 -7.40 2.87 11.23
C VAL A 31 -8.09 4.18 11.59
N GLU A 32 -7.85 4.66 12.80
CA GLU A 32 -8.41 5.92 13.27
C GLU A 32 -7.81 7.08 12.46
N ILE A 33 -8.68 7.87 11.82
CA ILE A 33 -8.29 9.11 11.14
C ILE A 33 -8.16 10.17 12.22
N LEU A 34 -6.93 10.62 12.46
CA LEU A 34 -6.62 11.60 13.49
C LEU A 34 -7.00 13.02 13.06
N ASP A 35 -6.72 13.35 11.80
CA ASP A 35 -6.92 14.70 11.29
C ASP A 35 -6.96 14.71 9.76
N ARG A 36 -7.61 15.72 9.20
CA ARG A 36 -7.65 15.98 7.76
C ARG A 36 -7.19 17.40 7.48
N GLN A 37 -6.05 17.54 6.83
CA GLN A 37 -5.46 18.82 6.50
C GLN A 37 -5.52 19.09 5.00
N VAL A 38 -5.95 20.29 4.62
CA VAL A 38 -5.89 20.75 3.24
C VAL A 38 -4.70 21.68 3.08
N LYS A 39 -3.72 21.26 2.27
CA LYS A 39 -2.54 22.05 1.94
C LYS A 39 -2.75 22.76 0.61
N ARG A 40 -2.66 24.08 0.63
CA ARG A 40 -2.65 24.90 -0.60
C ARG A 40 -1.23 25.01 -1.13
N LEU A 41 -1.00 24.45 -2.30
CA LEU A 41 0.21 24.63 -3.09
C LEU A 41 0.02 25.80 -4.06
N ARG A 42 1.06 26.11 -4.84
CA ARG A 42 1.10 27.27 -5.75
C ARG A 42 -0.06 27.30 -6.76
N ASN A 43 -0.61 26.15 -7.11
CA ASN A 43 -1.59 25.99 -8.19
C ASN A 43 -2.63 24.88 -7.92
N LYS A 44 -2.59 24.23 -6.76
CA LYS A 44 -3.53 23.15 -6.39
C LYS A 44 -3.73 23.11 -4.88
N GLU A 45 -4.86 22.55 -4.46
CA GLU A 45 -5.12 22.19 -3.07
C GLU A 45 -5.09 20.67 -2.95
N VAL A 46 -4.46 20.17 -1.89
CA VAL A 46 -4.30 18.73 -1.64
C VAL A 46 -4.82 18.45 -0.24
N ALA A 47 -5.84 17.59 -0.14
CA ALA A 47 -6.27 17.05 1.14
C ALA A 47 -5.32 15.90 1.54
N SER A 48 -4.99 15.84 2.83
CA SER A 48 -4.18 14.79 3.42
C SER A 48 -4.85 14.32 4.70
N GLU A 49 -5.15 13.04 4.78
CA GLU A 49 -5.60 12.38 5.99
C GLU A 49 -4.40 11.86 6.78
N ASN A 50 -4.34 12.18 8.07
CA ASN A 50 -3.41 11.58 9.02
C ASN A 50 -4.11 10.42 9.71
N PHE A 51 -3.45 9.28 9.82
CA PHE A 51 -3.98 8.09 10.45
C PHE A 51 -3.04 7.56 11.53
N LEU A 52 -3.60 7.00 12.61
CA LEU A 52 -2.81 6.34 13.64
C LEU A 52 -2.56 4.88 13.26
N TRP A 53 -1.39 4.58 12.71
CA TRP A 53 -1.06 3.20 12.34
C TRP A 53 -0.76 2.34 13.56
N ARG A 54 -1.62 1.35 13.85
CA ARG A 54 -1.35 0.36 14.89
C ARG A 54 -0.29 -0.63 14.37
N LYS A 55 0.81 -0.78 15.10
CA LYS A 55 1.80 -1.80 14.78
C LYS A 55 1.14 -3.17 14.92
N HIS A 56 1.09 -3.93 13.83
CA HIS A 56 0.78 -5.35 13.90
C HIS A 56 1.93 -6.01 14.66
N LEU A 57 1.65 -6.55 15.85
CA LEU A 57 2.54 -7.54 16.45
C LEU A 57 2.48 -8.75 15.52
N VAL A 58 3.49 -8.91 14.67
CA VAL A 58 3.72 -10.18 13.98
C VAL A 58 4.01 -11.16 15.10
N LYS A 59 3.01 -11.99 15.43
CA LYS A 59 3.20 -13.10 16.36
C LYS A 59 4.18 -14.04 15.67
N GLY A 60 5.46 -13.92 16.02
CA GLY A 60 6.52 -14.78 15.50
C GLY A 60 6.09 -16.23 15.69
N SER A 61 6.03 -16.96 14.59
CA SER A 61 5.80 -18.40 14.58
C SER A 61 6.80 -19.04 15.54
N THR A 62 6.29 -19.61 16.62
CA THR A 62 7.03 -20.57 17.45
C THR A 62 7.12 -21.89 16.71
#